data_AF-L2FWN7-F1
#
_entry.id   AF-L2FWN7-F1
#
_cell.length_a   1.000
_cell.length_b   1.000
_cell.length_c   1.000
_cell.angle_alpha   90.00
_cell.angle_beta   90.00
_cell.angle_gamma   90.00
#
_symmetry.space_group_name_H-M   'P 1'
#
loop_
_entity.id
_entity.type
_entity.pdbx_description
1 polymer ?
#
loop_
_entity_poly.entity_id
_entity_poly.type
_entity_poly.pdbx_seq_one_letter_code
_entity_poly.pdbx_strand_id
1 'polypeptide(L)'
;MVTAFFVAFSAAFGMAEAIRHTQQTARRKEHRSRKNNLLIRCRKSTKYSPELEGKHVVLSGDKLFVDTGTDPDSAFGHQFAGYFLPYPEAQYAGLVSTICDEPPIMNWIYVDRDTYEVKFGTRPYAQHNYNGPFDCTRQDHRLTFASWEGFFVVENDGFWSLYFDVEQDGLKSKLGEGCLALEVDLVRVEMPVKPVKPEEKEEQAVGKSSGEGGKENNAKAGEPEVQLESPEVD
;
A
#
# COMPACT_ATOMS: atom_id res chain seq x y z
N MET A 1 34.12 9.12 48.38
CA MET A 1 32.91 9.82 47.88
C MET A 1 33.11 10.16 46.39
N VAL A 2 33.21 9.14 45.51
CA VAL A 2 33.44 9.34 44.04
C VAL A 2 32.63 8.34 43.18
N THR A 3 31.88 7.42 43.76
CA THR A 3 31.19 6.34 43.02
C THR A 3 29.76 6.68 42.55
N ALA A 4 29.21 7.85 42.88
CA ALA A 4 27.82 8.20 42.55
C ALA A 4 27.64 8.97 41.22
N PHE A 5 28.72 9.53 40.63
CA PHE A 5 28.61 10.39 39.44
C PHE A 5 28.61 9.64 38.10
N PHE A 6 29.15 8.43 38.03
CA PHE A 6 29.22 7.68 36.75
C PHE A 6 27.92 6.94 36.39
N VAL A 7 27.06 6.62 37.36
CA VAL A 7 25.80 5.88 37.11
C VAL A 7 24.73 6.77 36.47
N ALA A 8 24.75 8.08 36.73
CA ALA A 8 23.74 9.03 36.22
C ALA A 8 23.90 9.32 34.71
N PHE A 9 25.13 9.25 34.18
CA PHE A 9 25.38 9.54 32.75
C PHE A 9 24.90 8.36 31.87
N SER A 10 25.09 7.11 32.28
CA SER A 10 24.64 5.93 31.51
C SER A 10 23.12 5.87 31.31
N ALA A 11 22.34 6.26 32.34
CA ALA A 11 20.89 6.27 32.27
C ALA A 11 20.33 7.36 31.33
N ALA A 12 20.97 8.53 31.29
CA ALA A 12 20.53 9.66 30.47
C ALA A 12 20.65 9.40 28.95
N PHE A 13 21.71 8.71 28.52
CA PHE A 13 21.92 8.37 27.10
C PHE A 13 20.96 7.28 26.62
N GLY A 14 20.72 6.24 27.44
CA GLY A 14 19.74 5.20 27.11
C GLY A 14 18.32 5.75 26.93
N MET A 15 17.92 6.74 27.75
CA MET A 15 16.64 7.42 27.62
C MET A 15 16.57 8.31 26.36
N ALA A 16 17.62 9.06 26.03
CA ALA A 16 17.64 9.91 24.84
C ALA A 16 17.58 9.09 23.54
N GLU A 17 18.33 7.99 23.46
CA GLU A 17 18.31 7.07 22.32
C GLU A 17 16.93 6.40 22.18
N ALA A 18 16.32 5.98 23.30
CA ALA A 18 14.98 5.40 23.32
C ALA A 18 13.90 6.41 22.89
N ILE A 19 14.00 7.68 23.32
CA ILE A 19 13.11 8.76 22.88
C ILE A 19 13.29 9.02 21.39
N ARG A 20 14.54 9.09 20.89
CA ARG A 20 14.82 9.29 19.46
C ARG A 20 14.25 8.15 18.63
N HIS A 21 14.44 6.91 19.07
CA HIS A 21 13.88 5.71 18.42
C HIS A 21 12.35 5.74 18.40
N THR A 22 11.72 6.14 19.52
CA THR A 22 10.26 6.27 19.63
C THR A 22 9.73 7.35 18.70
N GLN A 23 10.35 8.54 18.70
CA GLN A 23 9.96 9.64 17.82
C GLN A 23 10.15 9.28 16.35
N GLN A 24 11.25 8.61 15.99
CA GLN A 24 11.50 8.18 14.60
C GLN A 24 10.47 7.17 14.14
N THR A 25 10.07 6.23 15.02
CA THR A 25 9.03 5.25 14.72
C THR A 25 7.66 5.90 14.58
N ALA A 26 7.33 6.86 15.45
CA ALA A 26 6.10 7.64 15.38
C ALA A 26 6.01 8.43 14.06
N ARG A 27 7.08 9.17 13.70
CA ARG A 27 7.17 9.90 12.42
C ARG A 27 7.02 8.98 11.21
N ARG A 28 7.64 7.80 11.26
CA ARG A 28 7.47 6.80 10.19
C ARG A 28 6.03 6.34 10.09
N LYS A 29 5.38 5.99 11.21
CA LYS A 29 3.98 5.57 11.23
C LYS A 29 3.05 6.67 10.68
N GLU A 30 3.26 7.91 11.12
CA GLU A 30 2.51 9.07 10.63
C GLU A 30 2.66 9.22 9.12
N HIS A 31 3.88 9.33 8.61
CA HIS A 31 4.14 9.46 7.16
C HIS A 31 3.59 8.29 6.34
N ARG A 32 3.55 7.08 6.93
CA ARG A 32 2.98 5.90 6.27
C ARG A 32 1.45 5.91 6.22
N SER A 33 0.80 6.56 7.18
CA SER A 33 -0.66 6.72 7.24
C SER A 33 -1.20 7.89 6.41
N ARG A 34 -0.32 8.77 5.89
CA ARG A 34 -0.74 9.92 5.10
C ARG A 34 -1.08 9.53 3.67
N LYS A 35 -2.32 9.88 3.27
CA LYS A 35 -2.81 9.71 1.91
C LYS A 35 -1.92 10.49 0.93
N ASN A 36 -1.51 9.82 -0.14
CA ASN A 36 -0.62 10.36 -1.15
C ASN A 36 -1.08 9.96 -2.55
N ASN A 37 -0.73 10.81 -3.49
CA ASN A 37 -0.75 10.51 -4.91
C ASN A 37 0.60 9.89 -5.31
N LEU A 38 0.62 9.21 -6.46
CA LEU A 38 1.85 8.81 -7.13
C LEU A 38 2.02 9.63 -8.41
N LEU A 39 3.23 10.17 -8.59
CA LEU A 39 3.65 10.86 -9.80
C LEU A 39 4.72 10.06 -10.54
N ILE A 40 4.65 10.06 -11.86
CA ILE A 40 5.68 9.47 -12.71
C ILE A 40 6.90 10.40 -12.76
N ARG A 41 8.09 9.83 -12.58
CA ARG A 41 9.37 10.47 -12.87
C ARG A 41 10.17 9.59 -13.82
N CYS A 42 10.44 10.07 -15.02
CA CYS A 42 11.23 9.36 -16.01
C CYS A 42 12.70 9.28 -15.57
N ARG A 43 13.27 8.07 -15.51
CA ARG A 43 14.70 7.91 -15.18
C ARG A 43 15.63 8.35 -16.30
N LYS A 44 15.16 8.29 -17.54
CA LYS A 44 15.86 8.74 -18.74
C LYS A 44 14.96 9.68 -19.53
N SER A 45 15.54 10.75 -20.05
CA SER A 45 14.84 11.62 -20.99
C SER A 45 14.66 10.90 -22.33
N THR A 46 13.41 10.79 -22.77
CA THR A 46 13.02 10.20 -24.06
C THR A 46 12.00 11.09 -24.75
N LYS A 47 11.62 10.77 -25.99
CA LYS A 47 10.55 11.51 -26.71
C LYS A 47 9.18 11.46 -26.00
N TYR A 48 8.97 10.50 -25.10
CA TYR A 48 7.74 10.33 -24.33
C TYR A 48 7.78 11.03 -22.97
N SER A 49 8.95 11.50 -22.52
CA SER A 49 9.07 12.19 -21.23
C SER A 49 8.14 13.40 -21.07
N PRO A 50 7.88 14.25 -22.09
CA PRO A 50 6.91 15.35 -21.95
C PRO A 50 5.47 14.89 -21.69
N GLU A 51 5.12 13.68 -22.13
CA GLU A 51 3.79 13.09 -21.94
C GLU A 51 3.66 12.43 -20.56
N LEU A 52 4.76 11.94 -19.99
CA LEU A 52 4.78 11.10 -18.79
C LEU A 52 5.28 11.80 -17.52
N GLU A 53 6.30 12.66 -17.62
CA GLU A 53 6.93 13.29 -16.45
C GLU A 53 5.93 14.11 -15.64
N GLY A 54 5.88 13.86 -14.33
CA GLY A 54 5.00 14.55 -13.40
C GLY A 54 3.51 14.20 -13.52
N LYS A 55 3.14 13.26 -14.39
CA LYS A 55 1.75 12.79 -14.50
C LYS A 55 1.33 11.92 -13.33
N HIS A 56 0.03 11.93 -13.05
CA HIS A 56 -0.55 11.12 -11.97
C HIS A 56 -0.73 9.67 -12.38
N VAL A 57 -0.63 8.77 -11.39
CA VAL A 57 -1.10 7.40 -11.53
C VAL A 57 -2.60 7.33 -11.23
N VAL A 58 -3.34 6.60 -12.04
CA VAL A 58 -4.79 6.37 -11.92
C VAL A 58 -5.09 4.87 -11.92
N LEU A 59 -6.22 4.49 -11.33
CA LEU A 59 -6.75 3.13 -11.29
C LEU A 59 -7.88 3.04 -12.31
N SER A 60 -7.80 2.09 -13.24
CA SER A 60 -8.85 1.84 -14.22
C SER A 60 -8.96 0.34 -14.51
N GLY A 61 -10.19 -0.19 -14.59
CA GLY A 61 -10.42 -1.63 -14.68
C GLY A 61 -9.85 -2.36 -13.46
N ASP A 62 -8.78 -3.15 -13.66
CA ASP A 62 -8.03 -3.86 -12.63
C ASP A 62 -6.55 -3.42 -12.53
N LYS A 63 -6.13 -2.42 -13.32
CA LYS A 63 -4.73 -2.00 -13.50
C LYS A 63 -4.49 -0.56 -13.09
N LEU A 64 -3.21 -0.22 -12.91
CA LEU A 64 -2.75 1.14 -12.71
C LEU A 64 -2.20 1.69 -14.03
N PHE A 65 -2.53 2.94 -14.32
CA PHE A 65 -2.13 3.64 -15.54
C PHE A 65 -1.57 5.02 -15.23
N VAL A 66 -0.91 5.62 -16.21
CA VAL A 66 -0.54 7.03 -16.22
C VAL A 66 -1.67 7.85 -16.82
N ASP A 67 -2.09 8.90 -16.11
CA ASP A 67 -3.02 9.88 -16.64
C ASP A 67 -2.29 10.87 -17.55
N THR A 68 -2.30 10.58 -18.85
CA THR A 68 -1.70 11.46 -19.86
C THR A 68 -2.59 12.65 -20.20
N GLY A 69 -3.86 12.66 -19.77
CA GLY A 69 -4.84 13.69 -20.12
C GLY A 69 -5.28 13.64 -21.59
N THR A 70 -5.33 12.44 -22.17
CA THR A 70 -5.69 12.20 -23.57
C THR A 70 -7.12 12.63 -23.91
N ASP A 71 -8.03 12.62 -22.94
CA ASP A 71 -9.39 13.17 -23.07
C ASP A 71 -9.56 14.38 -22.13
N PRO A 72 -9.69 15.61 -22.65
CA PRO A 72 -9.92 16.81 -21.83
C PRO A 72 -11.28 16.81 -21.12
N ASP A 73 -12.26 16.08 -21.67
CA ASP A 73 -13.66 16.15 -21.26
C ASP A 73 -14.04 14.99 -20.31
N SER A 74 -13.17 13.98 -20.17
CA SER A 74 -13.42 12.81 -19.33
C SER A 74 -12.20 12.43 -18.50
N ALA A 75 -12.38 12.33 -17.18
CA ALA A 75 -11.34 11.85 -16.29
C ALA A 75 -11.07 10.35 -16.55
N PHE A 76 -9.82 10.01 -16.86
CA PHE A 76 -9.43 8.63 -17.07
C PHE A 76 -9.16 7.93 -15.72
N GLY A 77 -10.10 7.09 -15.30
CA GLY A 77 -9.97 6.28 -14.09
C GLY A 77 -10.06 7.07 -12.78
N HIS A 78 -9.79 6.38 -11.67
CA HIS A 78 -9.77 6.95 -10.32
C HIS A 78 -8.34 7.31 -9.91
N GLN A 79 -8.07 8.57 -9.60
CA GLN A 79 -6.73 8.99 -9.19
C GLN A 79 -6.21 8.18 -8.00
N PHE A 80 -4.98 7.68 -8.10
CA PHE A 80 -4.34 6.97 -7.01
C PHE A 80 -4.34 7.86 -5.77
N ALA A 81 -4.98 7.40 -4.71
CA ALA A 81 -5.07 8.10 -3.44
C ALA A 81 -4.87 7.08 -2.33
N GLY A 82 -3.60 6.77 -2.10
CA GLY A 82 -3.19 5.60 -1.34
C GLY A 82 -2.26 5.90 -0.17
N TYR A 83 -2.04 4.89 0.65
CA TYR A 83 -1.15 4.91 1.81
C TYR A 83 -0.78 3.49 2.20
N PHE A 84 0.13 3.34 3.16
CA PHE A 84 0.60 2.02 3.56
C PHE A 84 -0.21 1.48 4.74
N LEU A 85 -0.55 0.20 4.66
CA LEU A 85 -1.17 -0.55 5.76
C LEU A 85 -0.37 -1.83 6.03
N PRO A 86 -0.31 -2.32 7.27
CA PRO A 86 0.17 -3.67 7.55
C PRO A 86 -0.60 -4.67 6.68
N TYR A 87 0.11 -5.48 5.90
CA TYR A 87 -0.57 -6.50 5.10
C TYR A 87 -1.00 -7.65 6.03
N PRO A 88 -2.26 -8.11 5.98
CA PRO A 88 -2.75 -9.16 6.87
C PRO A 88 -1.88 -10.40 6.83
N GLU A 89 -1.57 -10.96 8.02
CA GLU A 89 -0.73 -12.16 8.19
C GLU A 89 0.72 -12.04 7.68
N ALA A 90 1.14 -10.85 7.24
CA ALA A 90 2.51 -10.57 6.84
C ALA A 90 3.25 -9.72 7.89
N GLN A 91 4.58 -9.78 7.86
CA GLN A 91 5.47 -8.93 8.68
C GLN A 91 5.91 -7.66 7.94
N TYR A 92 5.24 -7.34 6.83
CA TYR A 92 5.51 -6.16 6.01
C TYR A 92 4.24 -5.36 5.77
N ALA A 93 4.43 -4.15 5.25
CA ALA A 93 3.32 -3.31 4.81
C ALA A 93 3.02 -3.53 3.33
N GLY A 94 1.75 -3.54 3.00
CA GLY A 94 1.26 -3.42 1.63
C GLY A 94 0.91 -1.96 1.31
N LEU A 95 0.50 -1.75 0.06
CA LEU A 95 -0.01 -0.48 -0.42
C LEU A 95 -1.51 -0.61 -0.72
N VAL A 96 -2.29 0.37 -0.32
CA VAL A 96 -3.72 0.46 -0.66
C VAL A 96 -3.99 1.77 -1.37
N SER A 97 -5.03 1.80 -2.22
CA SER A 97 -5.60 3.03 -2.77
C SER A 97 -7.12 2.97 -2.70
N THR A 98 -7.75 4.13 -2.59
CA THR A 98 -9.19 4.21 -2.88
C THR A 98 -9.46 3.94 -4.36
N ILE A 99 -10.63 3.39 -4.67
CA ILE A 99 -11.11 3.10 -6.03
C ILE A 99 -12.32 3.96 -6.43
N CYS A 100 -12.91 4.66 -5.46
CA CYS A 100 -14.00 5.62 -5.62
C CYS A 100 -13.96 6.61 -4.45
N ASP A 101 -14.58 7.78 -4.61
CA ASP A 101 -14.55 8.83 -3.59
C ASP A 101 -15.62 8.64 -2.49
N GLU A 102 -16.83 8.21 -2.85
CA GLU A 102 -17.98 8.14 -1.94
C GLU A 102 -18.87 6.90 -2.18
N PRO A 103 -18.96 5.95 -1.23
CA PRO A 103 -18.10 5.80 -0.08
C PRO A 103 -16.66 5.43 -0.51
N PRO A 104 -15.61 5.82 0.24
CA PRO A 104 -14.24 5.51 -0.13
C PRO A 104 -13.93 4.03 0.09
N ILE A 105 -14.09 3.22 -0.96
CA ILE A 105 -13.70 1.82 -0.97
C ILE A 105 -12.21 1.72 -1.27
N MET A 106 -11.50 0.85 -0.56
CA MET A 106 -10.05 0.64 -0.75
C MET A 106 -9.74 -0.76 -1.25
N ASN A 107 -8.79 -0.83 -2.17
CA ASN A 107 -8.21 -2.08 -2.67
C ASN A 107 -6.70 -2.10 -2.42
N TRP A 108 -6.16 -3.32 -2.29
CA TRP A 108 -4.73 -3.58 -2.24
C TRP A 108 -4.13 -3.41 -3.62
N ILE A 109 -2.96 -2.77 -3.67
CA ILE A 109 -2.11 -2.73 -4.85
C ILE A 109 -1.15 -3.91 -4.78
N TYR A 110 -0.96 -4.59 -5.90
CA TYR A 110 -0.08 -5.74 -6.02
C TYR A 110 0.51 -5.82 -7.43
N VAL A 111 1.61 -6.54 -7.58
CA VAL A 111 2.16 -6.92 -8.88
C VAL A 111 1.60 -8.30 -9.22
N ASP A 112 0.88 -8.39 -10.34
CA ASP A 112 0.36 -9.65 -10.86
C ASP A 112 1.52 -10.60 -11.18
N ARG A 113 1.51 -11.81 -10.63
CA ARG A 113 2.63 -12.75 -10.80
C ARG A 113 2.76 -13.27 -12.24
N ASP A 114 1.65 -13.25 -12.98
CA ASP A 114 1.52 -13.88 -14.29
C ASP A 114 1.65 -12.85 -15.42
N THR A 115 1.44 -11.56 -15.18
CA THR A 115 1.61 -10.49 -16.19
C THR A 115 2.64 -9.41 -15.83
N TYR A 116 3.05 -9.33 -14.56
CA TYR A 116 3.90 -8.25 -14.01
C TYR A 116 3.27 -6.85 -14.07
N GLU A 117 1.98 -6.78 -14.41
CA GLU A 117 1.20 -5.56 -14.31
C GLU A 117 1.02 -5.19 -12.84
N VAL A 118 1.09 -3.89 -12.55
CA VAL A 118 0.68 -3.38 -11.25
C VAL A 118 -0.84 -3.24 -11.28
N LYS A 119 -1.49 -4.02 -10.43
CA LYS A 119 -2.94 -4.16 -10.35
C LYS A 119 -3.47 -3.76 -9.00
N PHE A 120 -4.80 -3.67 -8.91
CA PHE A 120 -5.49 -3.46 -7.65
C PHE A 120 -6.67 -4.43 -7.48
N GLY A 121 -7.01 -4.74 -6.23
CA GLY A 121 -8.11 -5.64 -5.93
C GLY A 121 -8.31 -5.90 -4.44
N THR A 122 -9.37 -6.65 -4.12
CA THR A 122 -9.60 -7.09 -2.74
C THR A 122 -8.53 -8.11 -2.32
N ARG A 123 -8.44 -8.38 -1.01
CA ARG A 123 -7.41 -9.30 -0.45
C ARG A 123 -7.38 -10.68 -1.15
N PRO A 124 -8.50 -11.35 -1.45
CA PRO A 124 -8.48 -12.64 -2.14
C PRO A 124 -7.77 -12.63 -3.50
N TYR A 125 -7.84 -11.51 -4.25
CA TYR A 125 -7.11 -11.37 -5.51
C TYR A 125 -5.63 -11.04 -5.27
N ALA A 126 -5.36 -10.13 -4.34
CA ALA A 126 -4.00 -9.67 -4.06
C ALA A 126 -3.11 -10.74 -3.40
N GLN A 127 -3.66 -11.60 -2.55
CA GLN A 127 -2.87 -12.53 -1.70
C GLN A 127 -2.14 -13.63 -2.49
N HIS A 128 -2.59 -13.94 -3.70
CA HIS A 128 -1.97 -14.95 -4.58
C HIS A 128 -0.91 -14.36 -5.50
N ASN A 129 -0.72 -13.04 -5.45
CA ASN A 129 0.18 -12.25 -6.25
C ASN A 129 1.29 -11.64 -5.38
N TYR A 130 2.20 -10.89 -5.99
CA TYR A 130 3.25 -10.19 -5.25
C TYR A 130 2.68 -8.91 -4.62
N ASN A 131 2.35 -8.98 -3.33
CA ASN A 131 1.59 -7.98 -2.57
C ASN A 131 2.44 -7.10 -1.63
N GLY A 132 3.75 -7.32 -1.60
CA GLY A 132 4.70 -6.49 -0.86
C GLY A 132 6.06 -7.18 -0.75
N PRO A 133 7.00 -6.60 0.03
CA PRO A 133 6.85 -5.36 0.81
C PRO A 133 6.76 -4.10 -0.04
N PHE A 134 5.84 -3.20 0.27
CA PHE A 134 5.83 -1.82 -0.27
C PHE A 134 6.43 -0.84 0.75
N ASP A 135 7.34 0.01 0.29
CA ASP A 135 7.92 1.10 1.09
C ASP A 135 8.21 2.33 0.21
N CYS A 136 8.92 3.31 0.74
CA CYS A 136 9.49 4.38 -0.05
C CYS A 136 10.92 4.74 0.40
N THR A 137 11.68 5.37 -0.49
CA THR A 137 12.99 5.93 -0.14
C THR A 137 12.84 7.07 0.87
N ARG A 138 13.89 7.30 1.67
CA ARG A 138 13.87 8.28 2.76
C ARG A 138 14.02 9.72 2.27
N GLN A 139 14.75 9.92 1.18
CA GLN A 139 15.10 11.24 0.65
C GLN A 139 14.03 11.77 -0.28
N ASP A 140 13.70 10.98 -1.31
CA ASP A 140 12.86 11.44 -2.43
C ASP A 140 11.44 10.87 -2.39
N HIS A 141 11.09 10.14 -1.33
CA HIS A 141 9.78 9.51 -1.15
C HIS A 141 9.34 8.64 -2.34
N ARG A 142 10.29 8.09 -3.09
CA ARG A 142 10.02 7.22 -4.25
C ARG A 142 9.55 5.86 -3.76
N LEU A 143 8.46 5.35 -4.33
CA LEU A 143 7.88 4.06 -4.00
C LEU A 143 8.87 2.94 -4.32
N THR A 144 8.96 1.96 -3.43
CA THR A 144 9.72 0.73 -3.63
C THR A 144 8.82 -0.47 -3.45
N PHE A 145 9.13 -1.53 -4.21
CA PHE A 145 8.56 -2.86 -4.04
C PHE A 145 9.71 -3.85 -3.83
N ALA A 146 9.61 -4.66 -2.79
CA ALA A 146 10.71 -5.55 -2.36
C ALA A 146 12.05 -4.79 -2.22
N SER A 147 12.01 -3.57 -1.68
CA SER A 147 13.17 -2.68 -1.51
C SER A 147 13.86 -2.22 -2.79
N TRP A 148 13.18 -2.30 -3.94
CA TRP A 148 13.71 -1.87 -5.23
C TRP A 148 12.74 -0.96 -6.00
N GLU A 149 13.31 -0.10 -6.85
CA GLU A 149 12.64 0.93 -7.67
C GLU A 149 12.49 0.44 -9.13
N GLY A 150 12.03 -0.80 -9.30
CA GLY A 150 11.95 -1.50 -10.60
C GLY A 150 10.66 -1.28 -11.38
N PHE A 151 10.09 -0.06 -11.34
CA PHE A 151 8.83 0.24 -12.02
C PHE A 151 9.03 0.64 -13.47
N PHE A 152 8.07 0.23 -14.31
CA PHE A 152 8.05 0.54 -15.73
C PHE A 152 6.66 1.00 -16.14
N VAL A 153 6.59 1.85 -17.16
CA VAL A 153 5.35 2.11 -17.90
C VAL A 153 5.45 1.48 -19.27
N VAL A 154 4.39 0.79 -19.68
CA VAL A 154 4.30 0.08 -20.95
C VAL A 154 3.15 0.69 -21.76
N GLU A 155 3.46 1.09 -22.99
CA GLU A 155 2.46 1.59 -23.93
C GLU A 155 1.70 0.43 -24.56
N ASN A 156 0.38 0.47 -24.48
CA ASN A 156 -0.54 -0.41 -25.17
C ASN A 156 -1.78 0.39 -25.60
N ASP A 157 -2.05 0.38 -26.89
CA ASP A 157 -3.24 0.98 -27.50
C ASP A 157 -3.48 2.46 -27.10
N GLY A 158 -2.40 3.24 -26.99
CA GLY A 158 -2.44 4.66 -26.61
C GLY A 158 -2.54 4.92 -25.10
N PHE A 159 -2.47 3.88 -24.27
CA PHE A 159 -2.46 4.00 -22.81
C PHE A 159 -1.15 3.50 -22.22
N TRP A 160 -0.72 4.14 -21.14
CA TRP A 160 0.48 3.78 -20.41
C TRP A 160 0.12 3.05 -19.12
N SER A 161 0.34 1.74 -19.09
CA SER A 161 0.05 0.90 -17.93
C SER A 161 1.30 0.65 -17.10
N LEU A 162 1.14 0.56 -15.77
CA LEU A 162 2.23 0.39 -14.84
C LEU A 162 2.59 -1.09 -14.66
N TYR A 163 3.88 -1.40 -14.68
CA TYR A 163 4.46 -2.73 -14.52
C TYR A 163 5.61 -2.70 -13.50
N PHE A 164 6.00 -3.88 -13.03
CA PHE A 164 7.19 -4.06 -12.20
C PHE A 164 8.09 -5.17 -12.75
N ASP A 165 9.39 -4.90 -12.87
CA ASP A 165 10.34 -5.79 -13.53
C ASP A 165 10.87 -6.90 -12.62
N VAL A 166 10.02 -7.88 -12.29
CA VAL A 166 10.35 -8.95 -11.32
C VAL A 166 11.65 -9.70 -11.65
N GLU A 167 11.96 -9.92 -12.93
CA GLU A 167 13.16 -10.64 -13.40
C GLU A 167 14.41 -9.75 -13.57
N GLN A 168 14.26 -8.44 -13.38
CA GLN A 168 15.35 -7.45 -13.54
C GLN A 168 15.97 -7.44 -14.94
N ASP A 169 15.19 -7.75 -15.97
CA ASP A 169 15.65 -7.82 -17.37
C ASP A 169 15.14 -6.66 -18.24
N GLY A 170 14.44 -5.71 -17.62
CA GLY A 170 13.73 -4.62 -18.28
C GLY A 170 12.43 -5.08 -18.93
N LEU A 171 11.72 -6.04 -18.30
CA LEU A 171 10.50 -6.69 -18.79
C LEU A 171 10.66 -7.46 -20.11
N LYS A 172 11.88 -7.80 -20.54
CA LYS A 172 12.15 -8.42 -21.85
C LYS A 172 11.64 -9.85 -21.96
N SER A 173 11.73 -10.63 -20.88
CA SER A 173 11.17 -11.98 -20.82
C SER A 173 9.65 -11.99 -20.74
N LYS A 174 9.05 -10.85 -20.33
CA LYS A 174 7.62 -10.76 -20.09
C LYS A 174 6.84 -10.16 -21.24
N LEU A 175 7.40 -9.15 -21.88
CA LEU A 175 6.77 -8.44 -22.98
C LEU A 175 7.22 -9.03 -24.33
N GLY A 176 6.32 -9.01 -25.31
CA GLY A 176 6.65 -9.41 -26.67
C GLY A 176 7.57 -8.42 -27.37
N GLU A 177 8.15 -8.84 -28.48
CA GLU A 177 8.90 -7.92 -29.35
C GLU A 177 7.99 -6.77 -29.83
N GLY A 178 8.53 -5.55 -29.83
CA GLY A 178 7.82 -4.35 -30.26
C GLY A 178 7.05 -3.61 -29.17
N CYS A 179 6.92 -4.17 -27.95
CA CYS A 179 6.37 -3.44 -26.81
C CYS A 179 7.31 -2.31 -26.37
N LEU A 180 6.74 -1.14 -26.13
CA LEU A 180 7.48 0.02 -25.62
C LEU A 180 7.37 0.08 -24.10
N ALA A 181 8.46 -0.23 -23.42
CA ALA A 181 8.58 -0.14 -21.96
C ALA A 181 9.62 0.92 -21.57
N LEU A 182 9.25 1.79 -20.62
CA LEU A 182 10.13 2.84 -20.09
C LEU A 182 10.24 2.71 -18.58
N GLU A 183 11.48 2.67 -18.09
CA GLU A 183 11.78 2.63 -16.66
C GLU A 183 11.45 3.98 -16.02
N VAL A 184 10.69 3.94 -14.91
CA VAL A 184 10.22 5.12 -14.20
C VAL A 184 10.38 4.95 -12.69
N ASP A 185 10.54 6.09 -12.02
CA ASP A 185 10.37 6.21 -10.59
C ASP A 185 8.93 6.65 -10.28
N LEU A 186 8.38 6.17 -9.17
CA LEU A 186 7.07 6.59 -8.68
C LEU A 186 7.25 7.47 -7.45
N VAL A 187 7.04 8.79 -7.58
CA VAL A 187 7.24 9.74 -6.49
C VAL A 187 5.95 9.88 -5.69
N ARG A 188 6.01 9.64 -4.37
CA ARG A 188 4.86 9.87 -3.49
C ARG A 188 4.73 11.36 -3.17
N VAL A 189 3.54 11.91 -3.39
CA VAL A 189 3.20 13.30 -3.03
C VAL A 189 2.01 13.28 -2.09
N GLU A 190 2.21 13.76 -0.86
CA GLU A 190 1.15 13.80 0.16
C GLU A 190 -0.01 14.68 -0.30
N MET A 191 -1.23 14.19 -0.13
CA MET A 191 -2.43 14.94 -0.47
C MET A 191 -2.74 15.99 0.61
N PRO A 192 -3.28 17.16 0.23
CA PRO A 192 -3.77 18.12 1.21
C PRO A 192 -4.91 17.52 2.03
N VAL A 193 -4.86 17.68 3.35
CA VAL A 193 -5.95 17.29 4.24
C VAL A 193 -7.08 18.29 4.07
N LYS A 194 -8.19 17.88 3.45
CA LYS A 194 -9.41 18.69 3.45
C LYS A 194 -9.88 18.84 4.90
N PRO A 195 -10.22 20.05 5.38
CA PRO A 195 -10.76 20.20 6.73
C PRO A 195 -12.09 19.44 6.82
N VAL A 196 -12.15 18.49 7.75
CA VAL A 196 -13.36 17.68 8.01
C VAL A 196 -14.49 18.61 8.43
N LYS A 197 -15.61 18.60 7.68
CA LYS A 197 -16.81 19.34 8.07
C LYS A 197 -17.35 18.75 9.40
N PRO A 198 -17.97 19.56 10.28
CA PRO A 198 -18.37 19.10 11.61
C PRO A 198 -19.24 17.83 11.61
N GLU A 199 -20.02 17.62 10.56
CA GLU A 199 -20.98 16.52 10.40
C GLU A 199 -20.31 15.13 10.28
N GLU A 200 -19.10 15.04 9.70
CA GLU A 200 -18.37 13.76 9.51
C GLU A 200 -17.63 13.28 10.78
N LYS A 201 -17.50 14.14 11.80
CA LYS A 201 -16.83 13.79 13.07
C LYS A 201 -17.66 12.83 13.93
N GLU A 202 -18.99 12.87 13.80
CA GLU A 202 -19.89 12.04 14.59
C GLU A 202 -19.90 10.59 14.08
N GLU A 203 -19.85 10.37 12.76
CA GLU A 203 -19.79 9.02 12.17
C GLU A 203 -18.44 8.31 12.42
N GLN A 204 -17.32 9.04 12.37
CA GLN A 204 -16.00 8.47 12.67
C GLN A 204 -15.81 8.07 14.15
N ALA A 205 -16.56 8.70 15.08
CA ALA A 205 -16.55 8.34 16.49
C ALA A 205 -17.36 7.05 16.78
N VAL A 206 -18.45 6.83 16.04
CA VAL A 206 -19.31 5.63 16.19
C VAL A 206 -18.69 4.39 15.55
N GLY A 207 -17.96 4.53 14.43
CA GLY A 207 -17.24 3.41 13.82
C GLY A 207 -16.04 2.90 14.64
N LYS A 208 -15.52 3.71 15.57
CA LYS A 208 -14.36 3.36 16.41
C LYS A 208 -14.75 2.64 17.71
N SER A 209 -16.00 2.76 18.17
CA SER A 209 -16.49 2.14 19.41
C SER A 209 -17.05 0.72 19.23
N SER A 210 -17.25 0.26 18.00
CA SER A 210 -17.82 -1.07 17.69
C SER A 210 -16.77 -2.16 17.43
N GLY A 211 -15.47 -1.86 17.53
CA GLY A 211 -14.36 -2.80 17.25
C GLY A 211 -13.64 -3.42 18.45
N GLU A 212 -13.95 -3.02 19.69
CA GLU A 212 -13.32 -3.59 20.90
C GLU A 212 -14.35 -4.33 21.75
N GLY A 213 -14.49 -5.64 21.52
CA GLY A 213 -15.39 -6.47 22.31
C GLY A 213 -15.40 -7.93 21.89
N GLY A 214 -14.24 -8.59 21.93
CA GLY A 214 -14.16 -10.01 21.58
C GLY A 214 -12.91 -10.69 22.10
N LYS A 215 -12.81 -10.90 23.41
CA LYS A 215 -11.99 -11.98 23.97
C LYS A 215 -12.67 -12.65 25.17
N GLU A 216 -13.01 -13.92 24.93
CA GLU A 216 -12.87 -15.10 25.78
C GLU A 216 -13.44 -15.04 27.21
N ASN A 217 -14.41 -15.92 27.48
CA ASN A 217 -14.51 -16.61 28.77
C ASN A 217 -14.98 -18.05 28.53
N ASN A 218 -14.11 -19.01 28.84
CA ASN A 218 -14.43 -20.42 29.01
C ASN A 218 -14.46 -20.73 30.51
N ALA A 219 -15.62 -21.16 31.04
CA ALA A 219 -15.72 -22.22 32.05
C ALA A 219 -17.19 -22.59 32.36
N LYS A 220 -17.60 -23.75 31.80
CA LYS A 220 -18.20 -24.92 32.49
C LYS A 220 -19.54 -24.77 33.26
N ALA A 221 -20.60 -25.42 32.76
CA ALA A 221 -21.36 -26.50 33.45
C ALA A 221 -22.62 -26.92 32.66
N GLY A 222 -22.85 -28.23 32.56
CA GLY A 222 -24.17 -28.83 32.29
C GLY A 222 -24.32 -29.55 30.94
N GLU A 223 -24.07 -30.86 30.93
CA GLU A 223 -24.56 -31.77 29.87
C GLU A 223 -26.10 -31.82 29.90
N PRO A 224 -26.73 -32.16 28.76
CA PRO A 224 -27.45 -33.43 28.76
C PRO A 224 -27.17 -34.29 27.52
N GLU A 225 -26.79 -35.53 27.83
CA GLU A 225 -27.12 -36.81 27.17
C GLU A 225 -27.90 -36.74 25.84
N VAL A 226 -27.23 -37.10 24.74
CA VAL A 226 -27.88 -37.50 23.48
C VAL A 226 -27.53 -38.96 23.24
N GLN A 227 -28.53 -39.83 23.36
CA GLN A 227 -28.43 -41.25 23.09
C GLN A 227 -28.27 -41.48 21.58
N LEU A 228 -27.10 -41.97 21.16
CA LEU A 228 -26.89 -42.53 19.83
C LEU A 228 -27.28 -44.01 19.86
N GLU A 229 -28.42 -44.33 19.26
CA GLU A 229 -28.83 -45.70 18.96
C GLU A 229 -27.98 -46.19 17.77
N SER A 230 -27.22 -47.26 17.99
CA SER A 230 -26.49 -47.97 16.93
C SER A 230 -27.37 -49.10 16.38
N PRO A 231 -27.26 -49.44 15.08
CA PRO A 231 -28.13 -50.43 14.46
C PRO A 231 -27.76 -51.86 14.89
N GLU A 232 -28.76 -52.65 15.29
CA GLU A 232 -28.62 -54.10 15.44
C GLU A 232 -28.63 -54.79 14.07
N VAL A 233 -27.78 -55.81 14.00
CA VAL A 233 -27.51 -56.67 12.85
C VAL A 233 -28.25 -57.98 13.11
N ASP A 234 -29.27 -58.28 12.30
CA ASP A 234 -29.64 -59.60 11.77
C ASP A 234 -30.90 -59.48 10.88
#